data_AF-A0A328W707-F1
#
_entry.id   AF-A0A328W707-F1
#
_cell.length_a   1.000
_cell.length_b   1.000
_cell.length_c   1.000
_cell.angle_alpha   90.00
_cell.angle_beta   90.00
_cell.angle_gamma   90.00
#
_symmetry.space_group_name_H-M   'P 1'
#
loop_
_entity.id
_entity.type
_entity.pdbx_description
1 polymer ?
#
loop_
_entity_poly.entity_id
_entity_poly.type
_entity_poly.pdbx_seq_one_letter_code
_entity_poly.pdbx_strand_id
1 'polypeptide(L)' 'MIGNLYSGYMDVAILIWVLSGMFNLVIDTNKYEQSNMTKERKVSRILGWIHIVIGTALFLSVILVKALV' A
#
# COMPACT_ATOMS: atom_id res chain seq x y z
N MET A 1 -10.57 23.17 -12.43
CA MET A 1 -9.24 23.44 -11.86
C MET A 1 -8.94 22.70 -10.56
N ILE A 2 -9.94 22.40 -9.72
CA ILE A 2 -9.72 21.73 -8.41
C ILE A 2 -9.32 20.24 -8.58
N GLY A 3 -9.87 19.51 -9.56
CA GLY A 3 -9.56 18.08 -9.76
C GLY A 3 -8.11 17.74 -10.10
N ASN A 4 -7.38 18.61 -10.81
CA ASN A 4 -5.98 18.34 -11.19
C ASN A 4 -5.03 18.42 -10.00
N LEU A 5 -5.26 19.32 -9.03
CA LEU A 5 -4.41 19.47 -7.86
C LEU A 5 -4.53 18.25 -6.93
N TYR A 6 -5.75 17.72 -6.73
CA TYR A 6 -5.99 16.54 -5.89
C TYR A 6 -5.52 15.23 -6.54
N SER A 7 -5.47 15.14 -7.86
CA SER A 7 -5.05 13.91 -8.55
C SER A 7 -3.60 13.52 -8.24
N GLY A 8 -2.68 14.51 -8.20
CA GLY A 8 -1.26 14.25 -7.90
C GLY A 8 -1.05 13.74 -6.47
N TYR A 9 -1.75 14.31 -5.49
CA TYR A 9 -1.69 13.83 -4.10
C TYR A 9 -2.26 12.41 -3.97
N MET A 10 -3.31 12.08 -4.72
CA MET A 10 -3.90 10.74 -4.70
C MET A 10 -2.95 9.70 -5.28
N ASP A 11 -2.31 9.98 -6.41
CA ASP A 11 -1.34 9.09 -7.04
C ASP A 11 -0.13 8.84 -6.11
N VAL A 12 0.36 9.88 -5.42
CA VAL A 12 1.41 9.76 -4.40
C VAL A 12 0.95 8.96 -3.19
N ALA A 13 -0.27 9.19 -2.69
CA ALA A 13 -0.81 8.44 -1.56
C ALA A 13 -0.94 6.93 -1.88
N ILE A 14 -1.40 6.60 -3.09
CA ILE A 14 -1.47 5.21 -3.58
C ILE A 14 -0.07 4.58 -3.61
N LEU A 15 0.92 5.30 -4.15
CA LEU A 15 2.31 4.83 -4.15
C LEU A 15 2.82 4.55 -2.74
N ILE A 16 2.60 5.48 -1.79
CA ILE A 16 3.01 5.31 -0.39
C ILE A 16 2.34 4.09 0.24
N TRP A 17 1.05 3.88 -0.02
CA TRP A 17 0.32 2.71 0.46
C TRP A 17 0.96 1.41 -0.05
N VAL A 18 1.22 1.30 -1.35
CA VAL A 18 1.83 0.09 -1.95
C VAL A 18 3.24 -0.13 -1.43
N LEU A 19 4.08 0.92 -1.39
CA LEU A 19 5.45 0.84 -0.89
C LEU A 19 5.50 0.42 0.58
N SER A 20 4.61 0.97 1.42
CA SER A 20 4.52 0.60 2.84
C SER A 20 4.06 -0.86 3.02
N GLY A 21 3.18 -1.34 2.14
CA GLY A 21 2.79 -2.75 2.09
C GLY A 21 3.96 -3.67 1.75
N MET A 22 4.74 -3.32 0.72
CA MET A 22 5.95 -4.07 0.34
C MET A 22 7.02 -4.02 1.44
N PHE A 23 7.21 -2.88 2.08
CA PHE A 23 8.14 -2.73 3.19
C PHE A 23 7.81 -3.68 4.34
N ASN A 24 6.53 -3.77 4.74
CA ASN A 24 6.07 -4.72 5.74
C ASN A 24 6.35 -6.19 5.35
N LEU A 25 6.02 -6.55 4.10
CA LEU A 25 6.14 -7.93 3.62
C LEU A 25 7.60 -8.38 3.42
N VAL A 26 8.49 -7.47 3.03
CA VAL A 26 9.87 -7.79 2.68
C VAL A 26 10.84 -7.46 3.81
N ILE A 27 10.77 -6.26 4.40
CA ILE A 27 11.77 -5.81 5.35
C ILE A 27 11.39 -6.23 6.77
N ASP A 28 10.20 -5.84 7.22
CA ASP A 28 9.77 -6.10 8.60
C ASP A 28 9.56 -7.59 8.86
N THR A 29 8.87 -8.30 7.95
CA THR A 29 8.65 -9.74 8.08
C THR A 29 9.99 -10.52 8.17
N ASN A 30 10.99 -10.16 7.35
CA ASN A 30 12.32 -10.77 7.40
C ASN A 30 13.07 -10.42 8.69
N LYS A 31 12.99 -9.16 9.14
CA LYS A 31 13.63 -8.72 10.38
C LYS A 31 13.05 -9.45 11.60
N TYR A 32 11.73 -9.59 11.66
CA TYR A 32 11.04 -10.29 12.74
C TYR A 32 11.30 -11.79 12.72
N GLU A 33 11.42 -12.39 11.53
CA GLU A 33 11.83 -13.79 11.39
C GLU A 33 13.25 -14.03 11.95
N GLN A 34 14.23 -13.21 11.56
CA GLN A 34 15.60 -13.29 12.07
C GLN A 34 15.70 -13.10 13.59
N SER A 35 14.73 -12.40 14.18
CA SER A 35 14.69 -12.08 15.61
C SER A 35 13.76 -13.02 16.40
N ASN A 36 13.22 -14.09 15.80
CA ASN A 36 12.25 -15.02 16.39
C ASN A 36 10.95 -14.34 16.92
N MET A 37 10.58 -13.19 16.36
CA MET A 37 9.41 -12.39 16.75
C MET A 37 8.15 -12.80 15.97
N THR A 38 7.58 -13.96 16.32
CA THR A 38 6.50 -14.61 15.55
C THR A 38 5.19 -13.82 15.50
N LYS A 39 4.83 -13.10 16.58
CA LYS A 39 3.59 -12.32 16.66
C LYS A 39 3.68 -11.08 15.76
N GLU A 40 4.77 -10.36 15.87
CA GLU A 40 5.08 -9.15 15.12
C GLU A 40 5.20 -9.47 13.62
N ARG A 41 5.84 -10.59 13.27
CA ARG A 41 5.86 -11.12 11.90
C ARG A 41 4.45 -11.34 11.36
N LYS A 42 3.55 -11.96 12.13
CA LYS A 42 2.17 -12.22 11.70
C LYS A 42 1.41 -10.91 11.47
N VAL A 43 1.53 -9.96 12.40
CA VAL A 43 0.89 -8.64 12.30
C VAL A 43 1.42 -7.88 11.08
N SER A 44 2.74 -7.84 10.89
CA SER A 44 3.35 -7.17 9.73
C SER A 44 2.93 -7.79 8.41
N ARG A 45 2.82 -9.13 8.30
CA ARG A 45 2.27 -9.77 7.11
C ARG A 45 0.83 -9.36 6.81
N ILE A 46 -0.03 -9.31 7.84
CA ILE A 46 -1.43 -8.88 7.69
C ILE A 46 -1.49 -7.42 7.25
N LEU A 47 -0.77 -6.54 7.92
CA LEU A 47 -0.70 -5.12 7.58
C LEU A 47 -0.16 -4.90 6.17
N GLY A 48 0.88 -5.64 5.79
CA GLY A 48 1.44 -5.62 4.45
C GLY A 48 0.40 -5.93 3.38
N TRP A 49 -0.35 -7.01 3.55
CA TRP A 49 -1.43 -7.37 2.61
C TRP A 49 -2.58 -6.37 2.60
N ILE A 50 -2.99 -5.83 3.75
CA ILE A 50 -4.00 -4.76 3.82
C ILE A 50 -3.54 -3.56 2.98
N HIS A 51 -2.28 -3.16 3.11
CA HIS A 51 -1.74 -2.04 2.36
C HIS A 51 -1.73 -2.28 0.84
N ILE A 52 -1.29 -3.47 0.42
CA ILE A 52 -1.27 -3.86 -1.00
C ILE A 52 -2.69 -3.91 -1.58
N VAL A 53 -3.65 -4.52 -0.87
CA VAL A 53 -5.04 -4.63 -1.34
C VAL A 53 -5.69 -3.25 -1.47
N ILE A 54 -5.58 -2.40 -0.44
CA ILE A 54 -6.15 -1.05 -0.46
C ILE A 54 -5.48 -0.21 -1.55
N GLY A 55 -4.15 -0.20 -1.61
CA GLY A 55 -3.41 0.56 -2.64
C GLY A 55 -3.77 0.13 -4.06
N THR A 56 -3.89 -1.18 -4.30
CA THR A 56 -4.27 -1.71 -5.62
C THR A 56 -5.72 -1.35 -5.96
N ALA A 57 -6.66 -1.47 -5.01
CA ALA A 57 -8.06 -1.11 -5.23
C ALA A 57 -8.22 0.38 -5.56
N LEU A 58 -7.49 1.25 -4.85
CA LEU A 58 -7.47 2.69 -5.13
C LEU A 58 -6.87 2.99 -6.51
N PHE A 59 -5.77 2.35 -6.87
CA PHE A 59 -5.16 2.49 -8.20
C PHE A 59 -6.12 2.12 -9.32
N LEU A 60 -6.78 0.97 -9.22
CA LEU A 60 -7.78 0.53 -10.19
C LEU A 60 -8.97 1.49 -10.26
N SER A 61 -9.40 2.04 -9.12
CA SER A 61 -10.48 3.03 -9.08
C SER A 61 -10.10 4.32 -9.80
N VAL A 62 -8.87 4.80 -9.62
CA VAL A 62 -8.36 5.99 -10.34
C VAL A 62 -8.30 5.73 -11.84
N ILE A 63 -7.83 4.57 -12.27
CA ILE A 63 -7.81 4.19 -13.70
C ILE A 63 -9.23 4.15 -14.25
N LEU A 64 -10.17 3.51 -13.54
CA LEU A 64 -11.55 3.39 -13.96
C LEU A 64 -12.20 4.77 -14.14
N VAL A 65 -12.04 5.66 -13.16
CA VAL A 65 -12.57 7.04 -13.24
C VAL A 65 -11.95 7.79 -14.42
N LYS A 66 -10.63 7.70 -14.63
CA LYS A 66 -9.92 8.32 -15.77
C LYS A 66 -10.36 7.76 -17.13
N ALA A 67 -10.90 6.54 -17.19
CA ALA A 67 -11.37 5.92 -18.43
C ALA A 67 -12.83 6.29 -18.77
N LEU A 68 -13.63 6.66 -17.77
CA LEU A 68 -15.05 6.98 -17.92
C LEU A 68 -15.36 8.47 -18.10
N VAL A 69 -14.38 9.35 -17.82
CA VAL A 69 -14.47 10.82 -17.90
C VAL A 69 -13.50 11.34 -18.95
#